data_AF-A0A5J5F4F0-F1
#
_entry.id   AF-A0A5J5F4F0-F1
#
_cell.length_a   1.000
_cell.length_b   1.000
_cell.length_c   1.000
_cell.angle_alpha   90.00
_cell.angle_beta   90.00
_cell.angle_gamma   90.00
#
_symmetry.space_group_name_H-M   'P 1'
#
loop_
_entity.id
_entity.type
_entity.pdbx_description
1 polymer ?
#
loop_
_entity_poly.entity_id
_entity_poly.type
_entity_poly.pdbx_seq_one_letter_code
_entity_poly.pdbx_strand_id
1 'polypeptide(L)'
;MSSRIFSSRGSGARLARTFSKPASQQQEHTVSRAFFTSAPSSVQSASQTITRLALAISAGLAAGSLVTLIPGPSPQLCEPASTSEADKAQKRENGVTENSPMRLRMESMIRAKQQEIVEALEKVDGKRFVVDAWERPAGGGGTSCVLQNGNVFEKAGVNISVVYGKLPHKAILSMRAHHKSLNASVDSIDFFAAGLSMVLHPKNPMAPTVHLNYRYFETMNEDGTPSAWWFGGGTDLTPSYLFDEDAIHFHKTLKDACDRHDPTYYHRFKKWCDDYFYIKHRNESRGIGGIFFDDLDDKEPEQLLAFSTDCLNSFLPAYLPILSKRKDMPFTLEEKEWQQLRRGRYVEFNLIHDRGTAFGLNAPNPRVDSILMSLPLTASWQYMHSPKAGSREERLLEVLKNPRDWV
;
A
#
# COMPACT_ATOMS: atom_id res chain seq x y z
N MET A 1 -69.27 20.00 14.64
CA MET A 1 -70.28 20.22 13.57
C MET A 1 -69.63 19.85 12.23
N SER A 2 -70.30 18.94 11.50
CA SER A 2 -70.10 18.38 10.14
C SER A 2 -68.70 17.97 9.66
N SER A 3 -68.35 16.68 9.43
CA SER A 3 -68.88 15.64 8.49
C SER A 3 -68.77 16.06 7.01
N ARG A 4 -68.27 15.31 6.00
CA ARG A 4 -68.38 13.90 5.54
C ARG A 4 -67.20 13.59 4.57
N ILE A 5 -66.58 12.40 4.45
CA ILE A 5 -66.98 11.03 4.04
C ILE A 5 -67.28 10.85 2.52
N PHE A 6 -66.46 10.01 1.87
CA PHE A 6 -66.74 8.96 0.85
C PHE A 6 -65.62 7.90 1.08
N SER A 7 -65.78 6.61 1.48
CA SER A 7 -66.61 5.46 1.06
C SER A 7 -66.49 5.19 -0.45
N SER A 8 -66.07 4.03 -0.99
CA SER A 8 -66.33 2.60 -0.69
C SER A 8 -65.21 1.68 -1.27
N ARG A 9 -64.76 0.59 -0.62
CA ARG A 9 -65.16 -0.84 -0.77
C ARG A 9 -65.41 -1.30 -2.23
N GLY A 10 -64.97 -2.47 -2.72
CA GLY A 10 -64.31 -3.65 -2.14
C GLY A 10 -63.74 -4.56 -3.25
N SER A 11 -62.78 -5.44 -2.92
CA SER A 11 -62.94 -6.90 -2.78
C SER A 11 -63.07 -7.70 -4.09
N GLY A 12 -62.18 -8.67 -4.31
CA GLY A 12 -62.53 -9.88 -5.08
C GLY A 12 -61.45 -10.53 -5.95
N ALA A 13 -60.80 -11.55 -5.39
CA ALA A 13 -60.46 -12.84 -6.02
C ALA A 13 -59.35 -12.98 -7.09
N ARG A 14 -58.28 -13.68 -6.64
CA ARG A 14 -57.54 -14.80 -7.26
C ARG A 14 -57.78 -15.10 -8.75
N LEU A 15 -56.67 -15.16 -9.49
CA LEU A 15 -56.46 -16.15 -10.55
C LEU A 15 -54.98 -16.55 -10.58
N ALA A 16 -54.73 -17.80 -10.19
CA ALA A 16 -53.49 -18.50 -10.45
C ALA A 16 -53.36 -18.73 -11.96
N ARG A 17 -52.19 -18.40 -12.52
CA ARG A 17 -51.75 -18.90 -13.81
C ARG A 17 -50.33 -19.43 -13.67
N THR A 18 -50.26 -20.74 -13.49
CA THR A 18 -49.15 -21.59 -13.91
C THR A 18 -48.88 -21.38 -15.39
N PHE A 19 -47.65 -21.01 -15.75
CA PHE A 19 -47.11 -21.25 -17.08
C PHE A 19 -45.72 -21.86 -16.98
N SER A 20 -45.62 -22.98 -17.69
CA SER A 20 -44.52 -23.91 -17.86
C SER A 20 -43.30 -23.30 -18.56
N LYS A 21 -42.11 -23.71 -18.10
CA LYS A 21 -40.82 -23.57 -18.79
C LYS A 21 -40.84 -24.25 -20.16
N PRO A 22 -40.08 -23.75 -21.15
CA PRO A 22 -39.38 -24.60 -22.10
C PRO A 22 -37.91 -24.77 -21.69
N ALA A 23 -37.43 -25.98 -21.90
CA ALA A 23 -36.05 -26.40 -21.68
C ALA A 23 -35.10 -25.79 -22.72
N SER A 24 -33.90 -25.38 -22.28
CA SER A 24 -32.76 -25.20 -23.16
C SER A 24 -31.50 -25.70 -22.44
N GLN A 25 -31.07 -26.88 -22.88
CA GLN A 25 -29.74 -27.48 -22.90
C GLN A 25 -28.70 -26.99 -21.89
N GLN A 26 -28.43 -27.87 -20.92
CA GLN A 26 -27.17 -27.94 -20.18
C GLN A 26 -26.03 -28.22 -21.17
N GLN A 27 -24.99 -27.39 -21.12
CA GLN A 27 -23.68 -27.74 -21.64
C GLN A 27 -22.76 -27.90 -20.42
N GLU A 28 -22.62 -29.16 -19.99
CA GLU A 28 -21.68 -29.56 -18.95
C GLU A 28 -20.25 -29.44 -19.51
N HIS A 29 -19.48 -28.47 -19.02
CA HIS A 29 -18.03 -28.50 -19.16
C HIS A 29 -17.45 -29.27 -17.97
N THR A 30 -17.22 -30.56 -18.20
CA THR A 30 -16.42 -31.45 -17.38
C THR A 30 -14.96 -30.99 -17.41
N VAL A 31 -14.48 -30.36 -16.34
CA VAL A 31 -13.04 -30.19 -16.11
C VAL A 31 -12.58 -31.33 -15.20
N SER A 32 -12.08 -32.38 -15.85
CA SER A 32 -11.53 -33.55 -15.18
C SER A 32 -10.20 -33.20 -14.51
N ARG A 33 -10.12 -33.42 -13.19
CA ARG A 33 -8.87 -33.47 -12.42
C ARG A 33 -8.07 -34.69 -12.88
N ALA A 34 -6.91 -34.48 -13.49
CA ALA A 34 -5.92 -35.53 -13.70
C ALA A 34 -4.68 -35.25 -12.85
N PHE A 35 -4.47 -36.14 -11.88
CA PHE A 35 -3.21 -36.33 -11.16
C PHE A 35 -2.13 -36.76 -12.14
N PHE A 36 -0.90 -36.22 -12.01
CA PHE A 36 0.28 -36.82 -12.62
C PHE A 36 1.36 -37.04 -11.55
N THR A 37 1.61 -38.30 -11.27
CA THR A 37 2.78 -38.80 -10.54
C THR A 37 3.52 -39.82 -11.40
N SER A 38 4.86 -39.79 -11.25
CA SER A 38 5.90 -40.79 -11.57
C SER A 38 6.25 -41.12 -13.03
N ALA A 39 7.37 -40.54 -13.48
CA ALA A 39 8.67 -41.18 -13.81
C ALA A 39 8.74 -42.30 -14.90
N PRO A 40 9.96 -42.77 -15.28
CA PRO A 40 10.85 -42.16 -16.26
C PRO A 40 11.08 -43.08 -17.48
N SER A 41 11.52 -42.53 -18.61
CA SER A 41 12.04 -43.31 -19.75
C SER A 41 13.53 -43.11 -19.91
N SER A 42 14.26 -44.22 -19.82
CA SER A 42 15.67 -44.41 -20.14
C SER A 42 15.82 -45.03 -21.55
N VAL A 43 17.09 -45.26 -21.95
CA VAL A 43 17.60 -45.99 -23.15
C VAL A 43 17.92 -45.06 -24.34
N GLN A 44 19.12 -44.97 -24.95
CA GLN A 44 20.42 -45.67 -24.89
C GLN A 44 21.49 -44.74 -25.53
N SER A 45 22.68 -44.58 -24.95
CA SER A 45 23.97 -45.17 -25.37
C SER A 45 24.48 -44.84 -26.78
N ALA A 46 25.55 -44.04 -26.86
CA ALA A 46 26.66 -44.28 -27.78
C ALA A 46 27.99 -43.86 -27.11
N SER A 47 28.87 -44.84 -26.99
CA SER A 47 30.20 -44.81 -26.38
C SER A 47 31.26 -44.33 -27.37
N GLN A 48 32.18 -43.44 -26.96
CA GLN A 48 33.57 -43.45 -27.44
C GLN A 48 34.53 -43.01 -26.33
N THR A 49 35.28 -43.99 -25.84
CA THR A 49 36.49 -43.86 -25.02
C THR A 49 37.70 -43.62 -25.94
N ILE A 50 38.69 -42.85 -25.47
CA ILE A 50 40.16 -43.00 -25.64
C ILE A 50 40.79 -41.67 -25.13
N THR A 51 41.94 -41.54 -24.47
CA THR A 51 42.82 -42.31 -23.58
C THR A 51 43.82 -41.27 -23.06
N ARG A 52 44.14 -41.24 -21.76
CA ARG A 52 45.23 -40.40 -21.22
C ARG A 52 46.58 -41.02 -21.57
N LEU A 53 47.54 -40.20 -22.00
CA LEU A 53 48.96 -40.56 -21.97
C LEU A 53 49.76 -39.47 -21.27
N ALA A 54 50.38 -39.83 -20.15
CA ALA A 54 51.41 -39.07 -19.47
C ALA A 54 52.77 -39.45 -20.06
N LEU A 55 53.66 -38.49 -20.25
CA LEU A 55 55.09 -38.76 -20.40
C LEU A 55 55.90 -37.65 -19.72
N ALA A 56 56.63 -38.04 -18.69
CA ALA A 56 57.67 -37.26 -18.07
C ALA A 56 58.99 -37.53 -18.79
N ILE A 57 59.72 -36.48 -19.20
CA ILE A 57 61.15 -36.54 -19.51
C ILE A 57 61.80 -35.30 -18.90
N SER A 58 62.83 -35.55 -18.11
CA SER A 58 63.68 -34.59 -17.40
C SER A 58 64.97 -34.27 -18.16
N ALA A 59 65.50 -33.09 -17.86
CA ALA A 59 66.90 -32.61 -17.93
C ALA A 59 67.31 -31.73 -19.14
N GLY A 60 67.71 -30.50 -18.80
CA GLY A 60 68.41 -29.56 -19.68
C GLY A 60 68.56 -28.18 -19.04
N LEU A 61 69.58 -28.00 -18.20
CA LEU A 61 70.01 -26.72 -17.63
C LEU A 61 70.52 -25.77 -18.73
N ALA A 62 69.94 -24.58 -18.83
CA ALA A 62 70.60 -23.40 -19.40
C ALA A 62 70.08 -22.14 -18.68
N ALA A 63 70.98 -21.51 -17.92
CA ALA A 63 70.74 -20.26 -17.22
C ALA A 63 70.63 -19.11 -18.22
N GLY A 64 69.46 -18.47 -18.28
CA GLY A 64 69.24 -17.21 -18.98
C GLY A 64 68.33 -16.34 -18.13
N SER A 65 68.85 -15.21 -17.66
CA SER A 65 68.11 -14.23 -16.84
C SER A 65 66.94 -13.66 -17.64
N LEU A 66 65.75 -14.23 -17.44
CA LEU A 66 64.50 -13.66 -17.91
C LEU A 66 63.94 -12.76 -16.80
N VAL A 67 64.00 -11.45 -17.00
CA VAL A 67 63.22 -10.50 -16.20
C VAL A 67 61.75 -10.81 -16.46
N THR A 68 61.13 -11.56 -15.55
CA THR A 68 59.68 -11.70 -15.51
C THR A 68 59.11 -10.35 -15.11
N LEU A 69 58.64 -9.59 -16.11
CA LEU A 69 57.65 -8.54 -15.90
C LEU A 69 56.44 -9.21 -15.25
N ILE A 70 56.36 -9.15 -13.93
CA ILE A 70 55.12 -9.41 -13.20
C ILE A 70 54.14 -8.37 -13.74
N PRO A 71 53.02 -8.76 -14.37
CA PRO A 71 51.96 -7.82 -14.62
C PRO A 71 51.51 -7.35 -13.24
N GLY A 72 51.79 -6.09 -12.90
CA GLY A 72 51.18 -5.46 -11.74
C GLY A 72 49.66 -5.65 -11.84
N PRO A 73 48.95 -5.75 -10.71
CA PRO A 73 47.49 -5.89 -10.75
C PRO A 73 46.96 -4.78 -11.64
N SER A 74 46.32 -5.16 -12.75
CA SER A 74 45.51 -4.25 -13.55
C SER A 74 44.62 -3.50 -12.56
N PRO A 75 44.52 -2.15 -12.63
CA PRO A 75 43.57 -1.46 -11.78
C PRO A 75 42.22 -2.13 -12.04
N GLN A 76 41.69 -2.83 -11.04
CA GLN A 76 40.29 -3.19 -11.04
C GLN A 76 39.59 -1.85 -11.17
N LEU A 77 39.04 -1.58 -12.36
CA LEU A 77 38.01 -0.58 -12.51
C LEU A 77 37.00 -0.92 -11.42
N CYS A 78 36.95 -0.12 -10.36
CA CYS A 78 35.93 -0.25 -9.33
C CYS A 78 34.61 -0.38 -10.07
N GLU A 79 33.85 -1.44 -9.80
CA GLU A 79 32.48 -1.49 -10.31
C GLU A 79 31.80 -0.16 -9.94
N PRO A 80 31.06 0.46 -10.87
CA PRO A 80 30.40 1.71 -10.57
C PRO A 80 29.55 1.50 -9.31
N ALA A 81 29.77 2.34 -8.30
CA ALA A 81 29.04 2.25 -7.03
C ALA A 81 27.54 2.20 -7.33
N SER A 82 26.82 1.26 -6.72
CA SER A 82 25.38 1.18 -6.90
C SER A 82 24.72 2.51 -6.54
N THR A 83 23.58 2.86 -7.14
CA THR A 83 22.91 4.14 -6.80
C THR A 83 22.65 4.28 -5.31
N SER A 84 22.33 3.18 -4.62
CA SER A 84 22.20 3.13 -3.16
C SER A 84 23.48 3.51 -2.43
N GLU A 85 24.66 3.13 -2.92
CA GLU A 85 25.95 3.47 -2.30
C GLU A 85 26.33 4.92 -2.58
N ALA A 86 26.11 5.40 -3.81
CA ALA A 86 26.31 6.79 -4.18
C ALA A 86 25.45 7.73 -3.32
N ASP A 87 24.18 7.37 -3.12
CA ASP A 87 23.23 8.09 -2.27
C ASP A 87 23.63 8.07 -0.78
N LYS A 88 24.12 6.93 -0.29
CA LYS A 88 24.67 6.83 1.08
C LYS A 88 25.90 7.74 1.26
N ALA A 89 26.79 7.77 0.28
CA ALA A 89 27.96 8.65 0.30
C ALA A 89 27.56 10.12 0.28
N GLN A 90 26.66 10.51 -0.63
CA GLN A 90 26.14 11.89 -0.72
C GLN A 90 25.52 12.34 0.61
N LYS A 91 24.67 11.51 1.23
CA LYS A 91 24.06 11.82 2.53
C LYS A 91 25.10 12.02 3.64
N ARG A 92 26.18 11.23 3.64
CA ARG A 92 27.24 11.30 4.66
C ARG A 92 28.14 12.52 4.47
N GLU A 93 28.47 12.86 3.23
CA GLU A 93 29.50 13.87 2.92
C GLU A 93 28.90 15.27 2.74
N ASN A 94 27.76 15.37 2.06
CA ASN A 94 27.17 16.64 1.64
C ASN A 94 25.78 16.90 2.25
N GLY A 95 25.20 15.90 2.94
CA GLY A 95 23.82 15.96 3.41
C GLY A 95 22.79 15.96 2.28
N VAL A 96 21.55 16.35 2.61
CA VAL A 96 20.45 16.50 1.63
C VAL A 96 20.16 17.99 1.46
N THR A 97 20.19 18.46 0.22
CA THR A 97 19.93 19.85 -0.15
C THR A 97 18.79 19.93 -1.17
N GLU A 98 18.35 21.14 -1.54
CA GLU A 98 17.34 21.34 -2.59
C GLU A 98 17.80 20.81 -3.96
N ASN A 99 19.12 20.80 -4.21
CA ASN A 99 19.73 20.29 -5.44
C ASN A 99 20.02 18.78 -5.39
N SER A 100 19.74 18.11 -4.26
CA SER A 100 19.86 16.66 -4.19
C SER A 100 18.80 15.98 -5.07
N PRO A 101 19.08 14.77 -5.59
CA PRO A 101 18.10 13.99 -6.33
C PRO A 101 16.77 13.84 -5.57
N MET A 102 15.65 13.81 -6.30
CA MET A 102 14.30 13.75 -5.75
C MET A 102 14.13 12.63 -4.72
N ARG A 103 14.71 11.45 -4.98
CA ARG A 103 14.76 10.32 -4.04
C ARG A 103 15.31 10.65 -2.64
N LEU A 104 16.38 11.44 -2.55
CA LEU A 104 16.98 11.84 -1.27
C LEU A 104 16.12 12.85 -0.53
N ARG A 105 15.52 13.79 -1.28
CA ARG A 105 14.62 14.81 -0.73
C ARG A 105 13.33 14.18 -0.22
N MET A 106 12.76 13.23 -0.97
CA MET A 106 11.63 12.42 -0.53
C MET A 106 11.97 11.63 0.74
N GLU A 107 13.11 10.93 0.78
CA GLU A 107 13.55 10.18 1.97
C GLU A 107 13.66 11.10 3.19
N SER A 108 14.27 12.28 3.04
CA SER A 108 14.39 13.28 4.11
C SER A 108 13.02 13.73 4.61
N MET A 109 12.10 14.08 3.69
CA MET A 109 10.74 14.50 4.02
C MET A 109 9.99 13.43 4.81
N ILE A 110 9.96 12.17 4.36
CA ILE A 110 9.20 11.12 5.05
C ILE A 110 9.79 10.77 6.42
N ARG A 111 11.12 10.83 6.58
CA ARG A 111 11.77 10.60 7.89
C ARG A 111 11.40 11.69 8.89
N ALA A 112 11.45 12.96 8.46
CA ALA A 112 11.04 14.08 9.29
C ALA A 112 9.56 13.96 9.69
N LYS A 113 8.68 13.61 8.74
CA LYS A 113 7.24 13.45 9.00
C LYS A 113 6.93 12.24 9.88
N GLN A 114 7.64 11.14 9.75
CA GLN A 114 7.50 10.00 10.66
C GLN A 114 7.80 10.41 12.10
N GLN A 115 8.91 11.12 12.32
CA GLN A 115 9.29 11.58 13.65
C GLN A 115 8.23 12.51 14.26
N GLU A 116 7.81 13.53 13.51
CA GLU A 116 6.78 14.49 13.95
C GLU A 116 5.45 13.79 14.30
N ILE A 117 5.00 12.87 13.44
CA ILE A 117 3.75 12.14 13.66
C ILE A 117 3.88 11.23 14.88
N VAL A 118 4.98 10.48 15.02
CA VAL A 118 5.21 9.59 16.17
C VAL A 118 5.20 10.40 17.46
N GLU A 119 5.93 11.50 17.55
CA GLU A 119 5.95 12.37 18.73
C GLU A 119 4.56 12.91 19.09
N ALA A 120 3.80 13.35 18.10
CA ALA A 120 2.44 13.84 18.32
C ALA A 120 1.50 12.73 18.84
N LEU A 121 1.62 11.52 18.30
CA LEU A 121 0.81 10.37 18.71
C LEU A 121 1.21 9.86 20.11
N GLU A 122 2.51 9.82 20.43
CA GLU A 122 3.00 9.48 21.78
C GLU A 122 2.49 10.47 22.82
N LYS A 123 2.45 11.76 22.50
CA LYS A 123 1.91 12.79 23.39
C LYS A 123 0.43 12.58 23.69
N VAL A 124 -0.35 12.14 22.70
CA VAL A 124 -1.79 11.88 22.86
C VAL A 124 -2.05 10.57 23.59
N ASP A 125 -1.28 9.51 23.30
CA ASP A 125 -1.45 8.20 23.92
C ASP A 125 -0.85 8.13 25.34
N GLY A 126 0.29 8.77 25.56
CA GLY A 126 1.07 8.68 26.80
C GLY A 126 1.98 7.45 26.87
N LYS A 127 2.04 6.62 25.82
CA LYS A 127 3.00 5.51 25.66
C LYS A 127 3.89 5.74 24.44
N ARG A 128 5.06 5.09 24.44
CA ARG A 128 6.05 5.18 23.37
C ARG A 128 5.87 4.10 22.31
N PHE A 129 6.25 4.43 21.07
CA PHE A 129 6.38 3.47 19.98
C PHE A 129 7.64 2.62 20.18
N VAL A 130 7.55 1.35 19.80
CA VAL A 130 8.72 0.52 19.53
C VAL A 130 9.24 0.88 18.15
N VAL A 131 10.50 1.31 18.09
CA VAL A 131 11.17 1.71 16.85
C VAL A 131 12.08 0.58 16.41
N ASP A 132 11.82 0.02 15.23
CA ASP A 132 12.62 -1.04 14.64
C ASP A 132 13.18 -0.59 13.27
N ALA A 133 14.49 -0.36 13.22
CA ALA A 133 15.22 -0.02 12.01
C ALA A 133 15.78 -1.29 11.37
N TRP A 134 15.62 -1.42 10.06
CA TRP A 134 16.00 -2.62 9.31
C TRP A 134 16.58 -2.26 7.95
N GLU A 135 17.42 -3.13 7.41
CA GLU A 135 18.08 -2.97 6.12
C GLU A 135 17.75 -4.13 5.18
N ARG A 136 17.91 -3.93 3.87
CA ARG A 136 17.77 -4.99 2.87
C ARG A 136 19.12 -5.31 2.24
N PRO A 137 19.43 -6.60 1.97
CA PRO A 137 20.64 -6.97 1.23
C PRO A 137 20.73 -6.31 -0.15
N ALA A 138 19.59 -6.10 -0.82
CA ALA A 138 19.52 -5.47 -2.14
C ALA A 138 19.65 -3.92 -2.13
N GLY A 139 19.89 -3.32 -0.96
CA GLY A 139 19.98 -1.87 -0.79
C GLY A 139 18.71 -1.25 -0.21
N GLY A 140 18.91 -0.20 0.58
CA GLY A 140 17.85 0.46 1.34
C GLY A 140 17.49 -0.26 2.64
N GLY A 141 16.24 -0.09 3.08
CA GLY A 141 15.75 -0.51 4.38
C GLY A 141 14.48 0.24 4.78
N GLY A 142 14.26 0.40 6.08
CA GLY A 142 13.15 1.15 6.60
C GLY A 142 13.19 1.29 8.11
N THR A 143 12.19 1.99 8.65
CA THR A 143 11.99 2.14 10.08
C THR A 143 10.52 1.91 10.36
N SER A 144 10.21 0.86 11.12
CA SER A 144 8.86 0.55 11.56
C SER A 144 8.67 1.07 12.98
N CYS A 145 7.76 2.03 13.16
CA CYS A 145 7.36 2.48 14.49
C CYS A 145 6.02 1.84 14.81
N VAL A 146 5.96 0.98 15.83
CA VAL A 146 4.72 0.28 16.22
C VAL A 146 4.40 0.51 17.69
N LEU A 147 3.15 0.87 17.97
CA LEU A 147 2.58 0.96 19.32
C LEU A 147 1.41 -0.02 19.42
N GLN A 148 1.42 -0.86 20.44
CA GLN A 148 0.36 -1.83 20.74
C GLN A 148 -0.08 -1.71 22.19
N ASN A 149 -1.36 -1.95 22.45
CA ASN A 149 -1.94 -1.86 23.79
C ASN A 149 -1.71 -0.47 24.43
N GLY A 150 -1.84 0.60 23.64
CA GLY A 150 -1.82 1.99 24.09
C GLY A 150 -3.00 2.36 24.98
N ASN A 151 -2.96 3.58 25.51
CA ASN A 151 -4.09 4.13 26.26
C ASN A 151 -5.20 4.61 25.32
N VAL A 152 -4.83 5.18 24.17
CA VAL A 152 -5.73 5.72 23.14
C VAL A 152 -5.78 4.81 21.92
N PHE A 153 -4.63 4.33 21.47
CA PHE A 153 -4.52 3.42 20.33
C PHE A 153 -4.42 1.97 20.80
N GLU A 154 -5.28 1.12 20.28
CA GLU A 154 -5.15 -0.32 20.52
C GLU A 154 -3.97 -0.90 19.72
N LYS A 155 -3.81 -0.42 18.48
CA LYS A 155 -2.65 -0.65 17.63
C LYS A 155 -2.45 0.55 16.72
N ALA A 156 -1.21 1.01 16.60
CA ALA A 156 -0.80 2.08 15.71
C ALA A 156 0.53 1.69 15.07
N GLY A 157 0.69 1.97 13.78
CA GLY A 157 2.01 1.89 13.18
C GLY A 157 2.23 2.97 12.15
N VAL A 158 3.45 3.49 12.14
CA VAL A 158 3.94 4.55 11.28
C VAL A 158 5.25 4.06 10.69
N ASN A 159 5.20 3.53 9.47
CA ASN A 159 6.33 2.86 8.85
C ASN A 159 6.87 3.69 7.70
N ILE A 160 8.19 3.75 7.58
CA ILE A 160 8.86 4.22 6.38
C ILE A 160 9.63 3.06 5.74
N SER A 161 9.65 3.06 4.41
CA SER A 161 10.47 2.15 3.62
C SER A 161 11.19 2.97 2.55
N VAL A 162 12.47 2.65 2.33
CA VAL A 162 13.33 3.23 1.29
C VAL A 162 14.02 2.07 0.62
N VAL A 163 13.58 1.71 -0.58
CA VAL A 163 13.94 0.46 -1.24
C VAL A 163 14.62 0.74 -2.56
N TYR A 164 15.75 0.09 -2.77
CA TYR A 164 16.43 0.00 -4.07
C TYR A 164 16.31 -1.44 -4.58
N GLY A 165 16.37 -1.61 -5.89
CA GLY A 165 16.46 -2.93 -6.50
C GLY A 165 16.29 -2.90 -8.00
N LYS A 166 16.12 -4.09 -8.59
CA LYS A 166 15.87 -4.29 -10.02
C LYS A 166 14.44 -4.77 -10.25
N LEU A 167 13.71 -4.08 -11.13
CA LEU A 167 12.41 -4.54 -11.61
C LEU A 167 12.61 -5.63 -12.65
N PRO A 168 11.95 -6.80 -12.52
CA PRO A 168 11.98 -7.81 -13.57
C PRO A 168 11.11 -7.39 -14.76
N HIS A 169 11.45 -7.88 -15.96
CA HIS A 169 10.72 -7.59 -17.21
C HIS A 169 9.19 -7.68 -17.11
N LYS A 170 8.64 -8.68 -16.40
CA LYS A 170 7.18 -8.82 -16.19
C LYS A 170 6.57 -7.62 -15.44
N ALA A 171 7.27 -7.07 -14.45
CA ALA A 171 6.81 -5.89 -13.72
C ALA A 171 6.87 -4.64 -14.63
N ILE A 172 7.94 -4.50 -15.42
CA ILE A 172 8.09 -3.41 -16.40
C ILE A 172 6.91 -3.39 -17.38
N LEU A 173 6.53 -4.55 -17.92
CA LEU A 173 5.39 -4.67 -18.84
C LEU A 173 4.06 -4.25 -18.18
N SER A 174 3.85 -4.61 -16.92
CA SER A 174 2.65 -4.20 -16.17
C SER A 174 2.62 -2.69 -15.93
N MET A 175 3.77 -2.07 -15.64
CA MET A 175 3.87 -0.65 -15.34
C MET A 175 3.74 0.23 -16.60
N ARG A 176 4.13 -0.29 -17.76
CA ARG A 176 3.94 0.37 -19.07
C ARG A 176 2.51 0.70 -19.45
N ALA A 177 1.52 0.02 -18.86
CA ALA A 177 0.12 0.34 -19.07
C ALA A 177 -0.20 1.81 -18.71
N HIS A 178 0.55 2.36 -17.74
CA HIS A 178 0.41 3.71 -17.24
C HIS A 178 1.65 4.58 -17.54
N HIS A 179 2.84 3.98 -17.68
CA HIS A 179 4.12 4.68 -17.85
C HIS A 179 4.80 4.35 -19.18
N LYS A 180 4.36 4.99 -20.27
CA LYS A 180 4.80 4.67 -21.65
C LYS A 180 6.30 4.94 -21.91
N SER A 181 6.92 5.80 -21.11
CA SER A 181 8.36 6.13 -21.20
C SER A 181 9.28 4.99 -20.80
N LEU A 182 8.78 3.99 -20.05
CA LEU A 182 9.58 2.82 -19.69
C LEU A 182 10.02 2.05 -20.94
N ASN A 183 11.29 1.67 -21.01
CA ASN A 183 11.80 0.83 -22.09
C ASN A 183 11.39 -0.63 -21.84
N ALA A 184 10.56 -1.23 -22.71
CA ALA A 184 10.21 -2.66 -22.58
C ALA A 184 11.33 -3.59 -23.08
N SER A 185 12.28 -3.10 -23.86
CA SER A 185 13.26 -3.97 -24.52
C SER A 185 14.37 -4.45 -23.58
N VAL A 186 14.34 -4.04 -22.31
CA VAL A 186 15.33 -4.41 -21.30
C VAL A 186 14.80 -5.50 -20.36
N ASP A 187 15.70 -6.39 -19.95
CA ASP A 187 15.40 -7.51 -19.06
C ASP A 187 15.17 -7.07 -17.62
N SER A 188 15.83 -5.98 -17.21
CA SER A 188 15.68 -5.38 -15.89
C SER A 188 15.97 -3.88 -15.91
N ILE A 189 15.30 -3.12 -15.02
CA ILE A 189 15.54 -1.69 -14.81
C ILE A 189 15.77 -1.45 -13.32
N ASP A 190 16.76 -0.64 -12.98
CA ASP A 190 16.99 -0.23 -11.59
C ASP A 190 15.86 0.72 -11.14
N PHE A 191 15.38 0.52 -9.92
CA PHE A 191 14.32 1.34 -9.35
C PHE A 191 14.65 1.77 -7.92
N PHE A 192 14.00 2.87 -7.55
CA PHE A 192 13.91 3.39 -6.21
C PHE A 192 12.44 3.56 -5.83
N ALA A 193 12.10 3.18 -4.61
CA ALA A 193 10.79 3.45 -4.03
C ALA A 193 10.96 3.88 -2.57
N ALA A 194 10.39 5.02 -2.21
CA ALA A 194 10.32 5.45 -0.82
C ALA A 194 8.91 5.90 -0.45
N GLY A 195 8.50 5.62 0.78
CA GLY A 195 7.21 6.10 1.26
C GLY A 195 7.00 5.93 2.75
N LEU A 196 6.09 6.75 3.27
CA LEU A 196 5.53 6.65 4.61
C LEU A 196 4.15 6.00 4.49
N SER A 197 3.92 4.95 5.28
CA SER A 197 2.64 4.25 5.38
C SER A 197 2.24 4.12 6.85
N MET A 198 0.99 4.46 7.16
CA MET A 198 0.50 4.50 8.52
C MET A 198 -0.93 3.99 8.60
N VAL A 199 -1.21 3.25 9.67
CA VAL A 199 -2.56 2.89 10.08
C VAL A 199 -2.68 3.03 11.59
N LEU A 200 -3.73 3.72 12.03
CA LEU A 200 -4.03 3.91 13.45
C LEU A 200 -5.39 3.30 13.77
N HIS A 201 -5.43 2.43 14.77
CA HIS A 201 -6.65 1.83 15.31
C HIS A 201 -6.89 2.30 16.75
N PRO A 202 -7.70 3.36 16.95
CA PRO A 202 -8.10 3.77 18.29
C PRO A 202 -8.84 2.66 19.05
N LYS A 203 -8.69 2.67 20.37
CA LYS A 203 -9.37 1.75 21.29
C LYS A 203 -10.85 2.10 21.43
N ASN A 204 -11.19 3.38 21.42
CA ASN A 204 -12.57 3.87 21.57
C ASN A 204 -13.35 3.75 20.24
N PRO A 205 -14.54 3.12 20.20
CA PRO A 205 -15.38 3.02 19.01
C PRO A 205 -15.77 4.36 18.37
N MET A 206 -15.80 5.44 19.16
CA MET A 206 -16.13 6.77 18.68
C MET A 206 -14.98 7.42 17.91
N ALA A 207 -13.73 6.97 18.15
CA ALA A 207 -12.56 7.48 17.46
C ALA A 207 -12.30 6.65 16.18
N PRO A 208 -12.25 7.28 15.00
CA PRO A 208 -12.14 6.56 13.72
C PRO A 208 -10.76 5.97 13.52
N THR A 209 -10.69 4.83 12.82
CA THR A 209 -9.43 4.37 12.22
C THR A 209 -9.05 5.31 11.10
N VAL A 210 -7.75 5.59 10.94
CA VAL A 210 -7.23 6.39 9.83
C VAL A 210 -6.08 5.66 9.15
N HIS A 211 -6.00 5.82 7.84
CA HIS A 211 -4.90 5.34 7.01
C HIS A 211 -4.30 6.50 6.25
N LEU A 212 -2.98 6.43 6.04
CA LEU A 212 -2.22 7.38 5.25
C LEU A 212 -1.10 6.64 4.52
N ASN A 213 -0.90 7.00 3.24
CA ASN A 213 0.27 6.59 2.48
C ASN A 213 0.74 7.75 1.62
N TYR A 214 2.04 8.07 1.60
CA TYR A 214 2.63 8.96 0.59
C TYR A 214 3.96 8.37 0.16
N ARG A 215 4.13 8.21 -1.15
CA ARG A 215 5.24 7.49 -1.76
C ARG A 215 5.69 8.14 -3.06
N TYR A 216 6.93 7.88 -3.40
CA TYR A 216 7.58 8.24 -4.63
C TYR A 216 8.25 7.00 -5.21
N PHE A 217 8.17 6.88 -6.52
CA PHE A 217 8.81 5.83 -7.28
C PHE A 217 9.61 6.46 -8.42
N GLU A 218 10.83 6.00 -8.64
CA GLU A 218 11.58 6.29 -9.86
C GLU A 218 12.25 5.04 -10.41
N THR A 219 12.32 4.95 -11.73
CA THR A 219 13.22 4.06 -12.46
C THR A 219 14.44 4.85 -12.91
N MET A 220 15.57 4.18 -13.04
CA MET A 220 16.85 4.82 -13.31
C MET A 220 17.48 4.27 -14.59
N ASN A 221 18.14 5.16 -15.33
CA ASN A 221 19.05 4.79 -16.40
C ASN A 221 20.37 4.28 -15.81
N GLU A 222 21.25 3.71 -16.65
CA GLU A 222 22.54 3.15 -16.22
C GLU A 222 23.47 4.20 -15.56
N ASP A 223 23.30 5.48 -15.88
CA ASP A 223 24.04 6.61 -15.29
C ASP A 223 23.44 7.10 -13.96
N GLY A 224 22.36 6.48 -13.47
CA GLY A 224 21.67 6.85 -12.23
C GLY A 224 20.69 8.03 -12.37
N THR A 225 20.48 8.54 -13.58
CA THR A 225 19.46 9.56 -13.84
C THR A 225 18.05 8.95 -13.90
N PRO A 226 16.99 9.67 -13.49
CA PRO A 226 15.62 9.17 -13.57
C PRO A 226 15.16 8.95 -15.03
N SER A 227 14.57 7.78 -15.30
CA SER A 227 13.98 7.41 -16.59
C SER A 227 12.47 7.67 -16.63
N ALA A 228 11.78 7.24 -15.59
CA ALA A 228 10.37 7.51 -15.33
C ALA A 228 10.14 7.58 -13.82
N TRP A 229 9.20 8.40 -13.37
CA TRP A 229 8.92 8.63 -11.96
C TRP A 229 7.47 9.03 -11.77
N TRP A 230 6.94 8.79 -10.57
CA TRP A 230 5.61 9.26 -10.19
C TRP A 230 5.46 9.32 -8.67
N PHE A 231 4.50 10.13 -8.24
CA PHE A 231 4.02 10.16 -6.87
C PHE A 231 2.76 9.33 -6.71
N GLY A 232 2.56 8.80 -5.51
CA GLY A 232 1.31 8.17 -5.12
C GLY A 232 1.04 8.44 -3.66
N GLY A 233 -0.24 8.43 -3.29
CA GLY A 233 -0.58 8.65 -1.89
C GLY A 233 -2.05 8.82 -1.62
N GLY A 234 -2.34 9.19 -0.40
CA GLY A 234 -3.69 9.34 0.07
C GLY A 234 -3.80 9.34 1.58
N THR A 235 -4.94 9.76 2.06
CA THR A 235 -5.30 9.76 3.48
C THR A 235 -6.80 9.58 3.56
N ASP A 236 -7.26 8.57 4.32
CA ASP A 236 -8.67 8.19 4.38
C ASP A 236 -9.11 7.82 5.81
N LEU A 237 -10.39 8.03 6.08
CA LEU A 237 -10.99 7.89 7.41
C LEU A 237 -12.03 6.77 7.47
N THR A 238 -11.90 5.90 8.47
CA THR A 238 -12.73 4.72 8.70
C THR A 238 -13.40 4.78 10.08
N PRO A 239 -14.52 5.53 10.22
CA PRO A 239 -15.29 5.55 11.46
C PRO A 239 -16.04 4.25 11.71
N SER A 240 -16.22 3.90 13.00
CA SER A 240 -17.25 2.91 13.41
C SER A 240 -18.59 3.58 13.69
N TYR A 241 -18.56 4.83 14.14
CA TYR A 241 -19.74 5.68 14.27
C TYR A 241 -19.54 6.97 13.51
N LEU A 242 -20.54 7.35 12.71
CA LEU A 242 -20.47 8.56 11.89
C LEU A 242 -20.79 9.81 12.72
N PHE A 243 -19.87 10.77 12.68
CA PHE A 243 -20.04 12.14 13.13
C PHE A 243 -19.81 13.06 11.93
N ASP A 244 -20.82 13.84 11.54
CA ASP A 244 -20.79 14.61 10.30
C ASP A 244 -19.75 15.74 10.39
N GLU A 245 -19.61 16.33 11.57
CA GLU A 245 -18.62 17.36 11.85
C GLU A 245 -17.18 16.85 11.71
N ASP A 246 -16.94 15.56 11.98
CA ASP A 246 -15.61 14.95 11.83
C ASP A 246 -15.33 14.68 10.35
N ALA A 247 -16.33 14.18 9.62
CA ALA A 247 -16.24 13.95 8.18
C ALA A 247 -15.97 15.26 7.42
N ILE A 248 -16.74 16.32 7.72
CA ILE A 248 -16.56 17.65 7.14
C ILE A 248 -15.19 18.21 7.49
N HIS A 249 -14.77 18.16 8.77
CA HIS A 249 -13.45 18.65 9.20
C HIS A 249 -12.31 17.96 8.45
N PHE A 250 -12.35 16.63 8.39
CA PHE A 250 -11.33 15.82 7.73
C PHE A 250 -11.24 16.16 6.24
N HIS A 251 -12.37 16.10 5.53
CA HIS A 251 -12.41 16.35 4.10
C HIS A 251 -12.11 17.80 3.74
N LYS A 252 -12.54 18.78 4.54
CA LYS A 252 -12.17 20.19 4.37
C LYS A 252 -10.67 20.38 4.46
N THR A 253 -10.03 19.79 5.47
CA THR A 253 -8.59 19.93 5.68
C THR A 253 -7.79 19.34 4.50
N LEU A 254 -8.24 18.20 3.96
CA LEU A 254 -7.64 17.61 2.75
C LEU A 254 -7.90 18.47 1.52
N LYS A 255 -9.11 19.00 1.35
CA LYS A 255 -9.45 19.91 0.25
C LYS A 255 -8.60 21.18 0.27
N ASP A 256 -8.44 21.80 1.44
CA ASP A 256 -7.60 23.00 1.60
C ASP A 256 -6.15 22.71 1.23
N ALA A 257 -5.65 21.49 1.45
CA ALA A 257 -4.33 21.06 0.98
C ALA A 257 -4.27 20.89 -0.54
N CYS A 258 -5.27 20.24 -1.14
CA CYS A 258 -5.36 20.09 -2.58
C CYS A 258 -5.50 21.43 -3.32
N ASP A 259 -6.38 22.31 -2.85
CA ASP A 259 -6.72 23.58 -3.49
C ASP A 259 -5.52 24.54 -3.62
N ARG A 260 -4.49 24.40 -2.76
CA ARG A 260 -3.23 25.17 -2.87
C ARG A 260 -2.40 24.82 -4.10
N HIS A 261 -2.59 23.62 -4.66
CA HIS A 261 -1.80 23.09 -5.78
C HIS A 261 -2.63 22.96 -7.05
N ASP A 262 -3.88 22.53 -6.91
CA ASP A 262 -4.82 22.44 -8.01
C ASP A 262 -6.27 22.34 -7.48
N PRO A 263 -7.19 23.23 -7.90
CA PRO A 263 -8.58 23.17 -7.45
C PRO A 263 -9.33 21.90 -7.93
N THR A 264 -8.80 21.17 -8.92
CA THR A 264 -9.40 19.92 -9.40
C THR A 264 -8.97 18.69 -8.61
N TYR A 265 -7.85 18.76 -7.87
CA TYR A 265 -7.24 17.60 -7.21
C TYR A 265 -8.17 16.97 -6.19
N TYR A 266 -8.81 17.75 -5.32
CA TYR A 266 -9.67 17.18 -4.29
C TYR A 266 -10.82 16.36 -4.90
N HIS A 267 -11.56 16.91 -5.87
CA HIS A 267 -12.68 16.20 -6.48
C HIS A 267 -12.23 14.91 -7.20
N ARG A 268 -11.11 14.97 -7.94
CA ARG A 268 -10.53 13.82 -8.63
C ARG A 268 -10.10 12.73 -7.65
N PHE A 269 -9.34 13.12 -6.62
CA PHE A 269 -8.73 12.19 -5.68
C PHE A 269 -9.71 11.68 -4.62
N LYS A 270 -10.74 12.46 -4.27
CA LYS A 270 -11.84 12.00 -3.42
C LYS A 270 -12.65 10.93 -4.12
N LYS A 271 -13.04 11.18 -5.38
CA LYS A 271 -13.74 10.16 -6.18
C LYS A 271 -12.90 8.89 -6.30
N TRP A 272 -11.61 9.02 -6.57
CA TRP A 272 -10.72 7.86 -6.66
C TRP A 272 -10.61 7.13 -5.32
N CYS A 273 -10.59 7.85 -4.20
CA CYS A 273 -10.61 7.25 -2.86
C CYS A 273 -11.88 6.43 -2.61
N ASP A 274 -13.05 6.96 -3.00
CA ASP A 274 -14.34 6.26 -2.89
C ASP A 274 -14.35 4.96 -3.71
N ASP A 275 -13.79 5.01 -4.93
CA ASP A 275 -13.71 3.86 -5.84
C ASP A 275 -12.66 2.82 -5.38
N TYR A 276 -11.51 3.27 -4.88
CA TYR A 276 -10.40 2.39 -4.50
C TYR A 276 -10.71 1.57 -3.23
N PHE A 277 -11.27 2.22 -2.20
CA PHE A 277 -11.55 1.57 -0.91
C PHE A 277 -12.91 0.86 -0.86
N TYR A 278 -13.42 0.41 -2.01
CA TYR A 278 -14.69 -0.27 -2.13
C TYR A 278 -14.57 -1.79 -1.94
N ILE A 279 -15.34 -2.35 -1.00
CA ILE A 279 -15.36 -3.78 -0.70
C ILE A 279 -16.41 -4.44 -1.60
N LYS A 280 -15.97 -4.88 -2.79
CA LYS A 280 -16.85 -5.39 -3.86
C LYS A 280 -17.83 -6.48 -3.40
N HIS A 281 -17.38 -7.42 -2.57
CA HIS A 281 -18.22 -8.52 -2.10
C HIS A 281 -19.18 -8.14 -0.95
N ARG A 282 -19.09 -6.92 -0.42
CA ARG A 282 -20.01 -6.37 0.59
C ARG A 282 -20.89 -5.25 0.03
N ASN A 283 -20.58 -4.75 -1.16
CA ASN A 283 -21.17 -3.57 -1.76
C ASN A 283 -21.15 -2.33 -0.84
N GLU A 284 -20.01 -2.09 -0.18
CA GLU A 284 -19.82 -0.93 0.70
C GLU A 284 -18.36 -0.47 0.66
N SER A 285 -18.12 0.82 0.84
CA SER A 285 -16.80 1.39 1.09
C SER A 285 -16.29 1.01 2.48
N ARG A 286 -14.96 0.91 2.62
CA ARG A 286 -14.29 0.61 3.89
C ARG A 286 -14.63 1.65 4.95
N GLY A 287 -14.56 2.92 4.55
CA GLY A 287 -14.79 4.11 5.38
C GLY A 287 -15.43 5.24 4.56
N ILE A 288 -15.34 6.46 5.06
CA ILE A 288 -15.97 7.65 4.46
C ILE A 288 -15.06 8.39 3.46
N GLY A 289 -14.03 7.69 2.97
CA GLY A 289 -13.09 8.19 1.98
C GLY A 289 -12.11 9.21 2.54
N GLY A 290 -11.63 10.07 1.65
CA GLY A 290 -10.56 11.03 1.86
C GLY A 290 -9.99 11.41 0.51
N ILE A 291 -8.67 11.35 0.34
CA ILE A 291 -8.03 11.48 -0.98
C ILE A 291 -7.19 10.23 -1.30
N PHE A 292 -7.17 9.85 -2.58
CA PHE A 292 -6.30 8.80 -3.09
C PHE A 292 -5.82 9.18 -4.50
N PHE A 293 -4.53 8.99 -4.75
CA PHE A 293 -3.91 9.17 -6.04
C PHE A 293 -2.76 8.17 -6.23
N ASP A 294 -2.53 7.81 -7.47
CA ASP A 294 -1.47 6.92 -7.91
C ASP A 294 -1.01 7.38 -9.29
N ASP A 295 0.18 6.96 -9.70
CA ASP A 295 0.73 7.31 -11.01
C ASP A 295 0.67 8.83 -11.31
N LEU A 296 0.89 9.68 -10.29
CA LEU A 296 0.81 11.13 -10.43
C LEU A 296 2.15 11.70 -10.91
N ASP A 297 2.18 12.06 -12.18
CA ASP A 297 3.32 12.64 -12.91
C ASP A 297 2.88 13.80 -13.84
N ASP A 298 1.72 14.42 -13.55
CA ASP A 298 1.05 15.39 -14.43
C ASP A 298 1.58 16.84 -14.32
N LYS A 299 2.61 17.07 -13.51
CA LYS A 299 3.27 18.36 -13.25
C LYS A 299 4.75 18.16 -12.99
N GLU A 300 5.52 19.24 -12.88
CA GLU A 300 6.94 19.16 -12.56
C GLU A 300 7.18 18.46 -11.20
N PRO A 301 8.26 17.64 -11.06
CA PRO A 301 8.54 16.90 -9.83
C PRO A 301 8.53 17.76 -8.57
N GLU A 302 9.02 18.99 -8.65
CA GLU A 302 9.05 19.94 -7.53
C GLU A 302 7.64 20.32 -7.05
N GLN A 303 6.70 20.52 -7.99
CA GLN A 303 5.32 20.86 -7.66
C GLN A 303 4.63 19.66 -6.99
N LEU A 304 4.90 18.44 -7.45
CA LEU A 304 4.32 17.22 -6.89
C LEU A 304 4.95 16.81 -5.56
N LEU A 305 6.23 17.11 -5.35
CA LEU A 305 6.85 17.00 -4.02
C LEU A 305 6.22 17.99 -3.05
N ALA A 306 6.03 19.25 -3.45
CA ALA A 306 5.37 20.26 -2.61
C ALA A 306 3.92 19.86 -2.27
N PHE A 307 3.17 19.35 -3.26
CA PHE A 307 1.82 18.80 -3.04
C PHE A 307 1.82 17.63 -2.04
N SER A 308 2.70 16.65 -2.24
CA SER A 308 2.83 15.51 -1.31
C SER A 308 3.21 15.93 0.10
N THR A 309 4.09 16.94 0.22
CA THR A 309 4.50 17.55 1.49
C THR A 309 3.29 18.19 2.19
N ASP A 310 2.51 18.98 1.47
CA ASP A 310 1.33 19.66 2.00
C ASP A 310 0.22 18.69 2.42
N CYS A 311 0.02 17.63 1.64
CA CYS A 311 -0.90 16.56 1.99
C CYS A 311 -0.42 15.79 3.25
N LEU A 312 0.87 15.48 3.39
CA LEU A 312 1.42 14.93 4.63
C LEU A 312 1.23 15.90 5.83
N ASN A 313 1.49 17.19 5.64
CA ASN A 313 1.31 18.23 6.66
C ASN A 313 -0.14 18.36 7.11
N SER A 314 -1.10 18.06 6.23
CA SER A 314 -2.52 18.13 6.53
C SER A 314 -3.00 17.02 7.49
N PHE A 315 -2.24 15.94 7.66
CA PHE A 315 -2.66 14.77 8.45
C PHE A 315 -2.95 15.10 9.92
N LEU A 316 -1.99 15.70 10.65
CA LEU A 316 -2.17 15.98 12.07
C LEU A 316 -3.31 16.98 12.31
N PRO A 317 -3.43 18.10 11.56
CA PRO A 317 -4.60 18.98 11.62
C PRO A 317 -5.93 18.29 11.26
N ALA A 318 -5.94 17.34 10.32
CA ALA A 318 -7.15 16.62 9.93
C ALA A 318 -7.59 15.62 11.00
N TYR A 319 -6.65 14.94 11.66
CA TYR A 319 -6.97 13.78 12.51
C TYR A 319 -6.94 14.06 14.02
N LEU A 320 -5.97 14.83 14.53
CA LEU A 320 -5.84 15.05 15.98
C LEU A 320 -7.06 15.74 16.61
N PRO A 321 -7.69 16.77 16.00
CA PRO A 321 -8.88 17.40 16.56
C PRO A 321 -10.06 16.41 16.67
N ILE A 322 -10.21 15.51 15.70
CA ILE A 322 -11.21 14.43 15.75
C ILE A 322 -10.88 13.50 16.91
N LEU A 323 -9.64 12.99 16.95
CA LEU A 323 -9.22 12.05 17.99
C LEU A 323 -9.41 12.63 19.39
N SER A 324 -9.03 13.89 19.63
CA SER A 324 -9.19 14.57 20.92
C SER A 324 -10.66 14.67 21.36
N LYS A 325 -11.60 14.88 20.43
CA LYS A 325 -13.04 14.91 20.75
C LYS A 325 -13.59 13.54 21.09
N ARG A 326 -13.08 12.48 20.45
CA ARG A 326 -13.71 11.15 20.47
C ARG A 326 -13.07 10.16 21.42
N LYS A 327 -11.76 10.26 21.69
CA LYS A 327 -10.99 9.23 22.40
C LYS A 327 -11.50 8.93 23.82
N ASP A 328 -12.09 9.92 24.50
CA ASP A 328 -12.55 9.81 25.90
C ASP A 328 -14.08 9.66 26.02
N MET A 329 -14.81 9.56 24.90
CA MET A 329 -16.27 9.40 24.96
C MET A 329 -16.65 8.07 25.63
N PRO A 330 -17.68 8.02 26.48
CA PRO A 330 -18.19 6.76 27.00
C PRO A 330 -18.72 5.91 25.83
N PHE A 331 -18.57 4.58 25.93
CA PHE A 331 -19.13 3.64 24.97
C PHE A 331 -19.66 2.38 25.66
N THR A 332 -20.63 1.72 25.04
CA THR A 332 -21.19 0.45 25.54
C THR A 332 -20.47 -0.76 24.96
N LEU A 333 -20.74 -1.95 25.51
CA LEU A 333 -20.17 -3.19 24.98
C LEU A 333 -20.64 -3.43 23.53
N GLU A 334 -21.90 -3.16 23.23
CA GLU A 334 -22.48 -3.29 21.88
C GLU A 334 -21.77 -2.35 20.89
N GLU A 335 -21.42 -1.12 21.31
CA GLU A 335 -20.67 -0.19 20.47
C GLU A 335 -19.25 -0.69 20.20
N LYS A 336 -18.63 -1.37 21.17
CA LYS A 336 -17.32 -2.02 21.01
C LYS A 336 -17.40 -3.24 20.09
N GLU A 337 -18.45 -4.05 20.19
CA GLU A 337 -18.70 -5.19 19.29
C GLU A 337 -18.91 -4.72 17.84
N TRP A 338 -19.66 -3.63 17.64
CA TRP A 338 -19.81 -3.01 16.34
C TRP A 338 -18.46 -2.55 15.75
N GLN A 339 -17.60 -1.94 16.56
CA GLN A 339 -16.23 -1.61 16.14
C GLN A 339 -15.46 -2.85 15.66
N GLN A 340 -15.62 -4.01 16.32
CA GLN A 340 -14.96 -5.25 15.90
C GLN A 340 -15.47 -5.75 14.55
N LEU A 341 -16.77 -5.63 14.28
CA LEU A 341 -17.36 -5.96 12.98
C LEU A 341 -16.86 -5.02 11.88
N ARG A 342 -16.77 -3.72 12.15
CA ARG A 342 -16.20 -2.74 11.21
C ARG A 342 -14.72 -2.99 10.94
N ARG A 343 -13.95 -3.37 11.96
CA ARG A 343 -12.55 -3.81 11.79
C ARG A 343 -12.42 -5.11 10.99
N GLY A 344 -13.38 -6.03 11.11
CA GLY A 344 -13.48 -7.18 10.22
C GLY A 344 -13.55 -6.79 8.75
N ARG A 345 -14.30 -5.72 8.42
CA ARG A 345 -14.34 -5.15 7.05
C ARG A 345 -13.01 -4.53 6.63
N TYR A 346 -12.31 -3.88 7.55
CA TYR A 346 -10.97 -3.35 7.30
C TYR A 346 -9.98 -4.47 6.93
N VAL A 347 -10.01 -5.59 7.66
CA VAL A 347 -9.21 -6.79 7.37
C VAL A 347 -9.61 -7.40 6.02
N GLU A 348 -10.92 -7.53 5.73
CA GLU A 348 -11.40 -8.03 4.44
C GLU A 348 -10.87 -7.20 3.27
N PHE A 349 -10.84 -5.87 3.40
CA PHE A 349 -10.26 -5.00 2.37
C PHE A 349 -8.75 -5.24 2.19
N ASN A 350 -7.99 -5.16 3.29
CA ASN A 350 -6.53 -5.21 3.21
C ASN A 350 -6.01 -6.56 2.67
N LEU A 351 -6.69 -7.67 2.99
CA LEU A 351 -6.23 -9.00 2.55
C LEU A 351 -6.72 -9.40 1.16
N ILE A 352 -7.82 -8.82 0.67
CA ILE A 352 -8.45 -9.24 -0.60
C ILE A 352 -8.25 -8.22 -1.72
N HIS A 353 -8.37 -6.93 -1.41
CA HIS A 353 -8.48 -5.87 -2.42
C HIS A 353 -7.27 -4.93 -2.46
N ASP A 354 -6.56 -4.77 -1.34
CA ASP A 354 -5.46 -3.81 -1.27
C ASP A 354 -4.24 -4.24 -2.11
N ARG A 355 -3.95 -3.46 -3.15
CA ARG A 355 -2.82 -3.68 -4.06
C ARG A 355 -1.48 -3.61 -3.32
N GLY A 356 -1.34 -2.70 -2.35
CA GLY A 356 -0.11 -2.50 -1.60
C GLY A 356 0.25 -3.71 -0.74
N THR A 357 -0.71 -4.24 0.02
CA THR A 357 -0.55 -5.45 0.83
C THR A 357 -0.24 -6.67 -0.04
N ALA A 358 -0.99 -6.87 -1.12
CA ALA A 358 -0.74 -7.99 -2.05
C ALA A 358 0.65 -7.90 -2.68
N PHE A 359 1.07 -6.73 -3.17
CA PHE A 359 2.40 -6.51 -3.72
C PHE A 359 3.50 -6.80 -2.68
N GLY A 360 3.35 -6.25 -1.47
CA GLY A 360 4.31 -6.42 -0.39
C GLY A 360 4.52 -7.88 0.01
N LEU A 361 3.44 -8.66 0.16
CA LEU A 361 3.51 -10.07 0.55
C LEU A 361 4.08 -10.98 -0.54
N ASN A 362 3.89 -10.62 -1.81
CA ASN A 362 4.40 -11.38 -2.96
C ASN A 362 5.80 -10.93 -3.40
N ALA A 363 6.37 -9.88 -2.79
CA ALA A 363 7.72 -9.42 -3.08
C ALA A 363 8.77 -10.42 -2.54
N PRO A 364 9.96 -10.52 -3.17
CA PRO A 364 11.06 -11.33 -2.64
C PRO A 364 11.50 -10.88 -1.25
N ASN A 365 11.56 -11.83 -0.30
CA ASN A 365 11.90 -11.61 1.11
C ASN A 365 11.08 -10.50 1.76
N PRO A 366 9.75 -10.67 1.88
CA PRO A 366 8.88 -9.64 2.39
C PRO A 366 9.09 -9.46 3.90
N ARG A 367 9.13 -8.20 4.37
CA ARG A 367 9.06 -7.92 5.81
C ARG A 367 7.59 -7.99 6.25
N VAL A 368 7.10 -9.21 6.43
CA VAL A 368 5.68 -9.52 6.68
C VAL A 368 5.10 -8.69 7.83
N ASP A 369 5.83 -8.53 8.93
CA ASP A 369 5.35 -7.75 10.08
C ASP A 369 5.16 -6.25 9.79
N SER A 370 5.95 -5.67 8.87
CA SER A 370 5.74 -4.28 8.44
C SER A 370 4.51 -4.15 7.56
N ILE A 371 4.22 -5.17 6.74
CA ILE A 371 3.09 -5.17 5.81
C ILE A 371 1.78 -5.38 6.57
N LEU A 372 1.76 -6.35 7.49
CA LEU A 372 0.60 -6.68 8.31
C LEU A 372 0.43 -5.78 9.54
N MET A 373 1.28 -4.76 9.70
CA MET A 373 1.10 -3.70 10.68
C MET A 373 -0.29 -3.06 10.55
N SER A 374 -0.81 -2.96 9.31
CA SER A 374 -2.11 -2.40 8.98
C SER A 374 -3.31 -3.15 9.57
N LEU A 375 -3.14 -4.39 10.03
CA LEU A 375 -4.24 -5.16 10.62
C LEU A 375 -4.49 -4.70 12.07
N PRO A 376 -5.76 -4.57 12.50
CA PRO A 376 -6.09 -4.24 13.90
C PRO A 376 -5.65 -5.36 14.85
N LEU A 377 -5.56 -5.04 16.15
CA LEU A 377 -5.22 -6.05 17.17
C LEU A 377 -6.34 -7.11 17.28
N THR A 378 -7.59 -6.68 17.18
CA THR A 378 -8.78 -7.52 17.23
C THR A 378 -9.78 -7.13 16.14
N ALA A 379 -10.51 -8.13 15.65
CA ALA A 379 -11.60 -7.99 14.70
C ALA A 379 -12.61 -9.14 14.93
N SER A 380 -13.83 -9.01 14.40
CA SER A 380 -14.85 -10.05 14.51
C SER A 380 -15.67 -10.20 13.24
N TRP A 381 -16.20 -11.41 13.03
CA TRP A 381 -17.11 -11.74 11.96
C TRP A 381 -18.32 -12.47 12.56
N GLN A 382 -19.51 -11.95 12.28
CA GLN A 382 -20.77 -12.57 12.68
C GLN A 382 -21.57 -12.96 11.45
N TYR A 383 -22.12 -14.18 11.47
CA TYR A 383 -22.91 -14.71 10.37
C TYR A 383 -24.22 -13.93 10.23
N MET A 384 -24.49 -13.43 9.02
CA MET A 384 -25.73 -12.71 8.65
C MET A 384 -26.09 -11.51 9.55
N HIS A 385 -25.10 -10.91 10.23
CA HIS A 385 -25.35 -9.73 11.07
C HIS A 385 -25.88 -8.55 10.25
N SER A 386 -26.96 -7.94 10.72
CA SER A 386 -27.50 -6.67 10.23
C SER A 386 -27.77 -5.74 11.41
N PRO A 387 -27.43 -4.44 11.32
CA PRO A 387 -27.71 -3.49 12.39
C PRO A 387 -29.22 -3.31 12.58
N LYS A 388 -29.62 -2.80 13.75
CA LYS A 388 -31.03 -2.49 14.05
C LYS A 388 -31.50 -1.33 13.16
N ALA A 389 -32.73 -1.41 12.67
CA ALA A 389 -33.33 -0.34 11.88
C ALA A 389 -33.37 0.98 12.68
N GLY A 390 -33.01 2.09 12.05
CA GLY A 390 -32.93 3.42 12.64
C GLY A 390 -31.73 3.64 13.56
N SER A 391 -30.78 2.69 13.63
CA SER A 391 -29.62 2.80 14.51
C SER A 391 -28.48 3.62 13.90
N ARG A 392 -27.50 4.02 14.72
CA ARG A 392 -26.31 4.77 14.26
C ARG A 392 -25.42 3.90 13.36
N GLU A 393 -25.42 2.59 13.59
CA GLU A 393 -24.72 1.58 12.81
C GLU A 393 -25.33 1.45 11.40
N GLU A 394 -26.67 1.42 11.30
CA GLU A 394 -27.36 1.43 10.01
C GLU A 394 -27.08 2.72 9.23
N ARG A 395 -27.12 3.87 9.91
CA ARG A 395 -26.79 5.18 9.32
C ARG A 395 -25.39 5.18 8.71
N LEU A 396 -24.39 4.62 9.39
CA LEU A 396 -23.05 4.49 8.82
C LEU A 396 -23.08 3.61 7.56
N LEU A 397 -23.70 2.43 7.61
CA LEU A 397 -23.75 1.53 6.45
C LEU A 397 -24.40 2.16 5.23
N GLU A 398 -25.43 3.00 5.40
CA GLU A 398 -26.06 3.71 4.29
C GLU A 398 -25.07 4.63 3.55
N VAL A 399 -24.23 5.35 4.30
CA VAL A 399 -23.17 6.22 3.76
C VAL A 399 -22.06 5.40 3.12
N LEU A 400 -21.70 4.26 3.70
CA LEU A 400 -20.66 3.40 3.13
C LEU A 400 -21.12 2.73 1.81
N LYS A 401 -22.41 2.40 1.69
CA LYS A 401 -22.99 1.89 0.44
C LYS A 401 -23.15 2.98 -0.62
N ASN A 402 -23.34 4.23 -0.19
CA ASN A 402 -23.59 5.37 -1.06
C ASN A 402 -22.68 6.54 -0.63
N PRO A 403 -21.40 6.55 -1.06
CA PRO A 403 -20.48 7.63 -0.74
C PRO A 403 -21.10 8.99 -1.06
N ARG A 404 -20.86 9.97 -0.17
CA ARG A 404 -21.46 11.31 -0.24
C ARG A 404 -20.36 12.35 -0.36
N ASP A 405 -20.73 13.56 -0.77
CA ASP A 405 -19.84 14.72 -0.72
C ASP A 405 -19.93 15.38 0.64
N TRP A 406 -18.76 15.67 1.23
CA TRP A 406 -18.65 16.23 2.58
C TRP A 406 -18.34 17.74 2.58
N VAL A 407 -17.75 18.27 1.50
CA VAL A 407 -17.32 19.67 1.35
C VAL A 407 -17.41 20.14 -0.09
#